data_AF-A0A2H0MPN5-F1
#
_entry.id   AF-A0A2H0MPN5-F1
#
_cell.length_a   1.000
_cell.length_b   1.000
_cell.length_c   1.000
_cell.angle_alpha   90.00
_cell.angle_beta   90.00
_cell.angle_gamma   90.00
#
_symmetry.space_group_name_H-M   'P 1'
#
loop_
_entity.id
_entity.type
_entity.pdbx_description
1 polymer ?
#
loop_
_entity_poly.entity_id
_entity_poly.type
_entity_poly.pdbx_seq_one_letter_code
_entity_poly.pdbx_strand_id
1 'polypeptide(L)' 'AAYAIMLFTGTAVKISLFSIILAFGVAAGIGIGFGYWPAQKAAKLNPIEALRYE' A
#
# COMPACT_ATOMS: atom_id res chain seq x y z
N ALA A 1 -7.62 11.77 -16.15
CA ALA A 1 -8.14 10.40 -16.32
C ALA A 1 -9.66 10.34 -16.17
N ALA A 2 -10.24 10.63 -14.99
CA ALA A 2 -11.69 10.55 -14.76
C ALA A 2 -12.54 11.39 -15.76
N TYR A 3 -12.11 12.62 -16.06
CA TYR A 3 -12.77 13.47 -17.06
C TYR A 3 -12.71 12.90 -18.49
N ALA A 4 -11.61 12.23 -18.84
CA ALA A 4 -11.47 11.54 -20.13
C ALA A 4 -12.38 10.31 -20.20
N ILE A 5 -12.48 9.51 -19.13
CA ILE A 5 -13.36 8.33 -19.06
C ILE A 5 -14.83 8.73 -19.22
N MET A 6 -15.24 9.85 -18.61
CA MET A 6 -16.60 10.37 -18.73
C MET A 6 -16.94 10.79 -20.17
N LEU A 7 -15.98 11.37 -20.90
CA LEU A 7 -16.13 11.70 -22.32
C LEU A 7 -16.29 10.45 -23.21
N PHE A 8 -15.60 9.35 -22.91
CA PHE A 8 -15.68 8.12 -23.71
C PHE A 8 -16.81 7.16 -23.31
N THR A 9 -17.30 7.22 -22.08
CA THR A 9 -18.24 6.22 -21.52
C THR A 9 -19.65 6.80 -21.26
N GLY A 10 -19.81 8.13 -21.21
CA GLY A 10 -21.10 8.79 -20.94
C GLY A 10 -21.63 8.59 -19.51
N THR A 11 -20.93 7.83 -18.66
CA THR A 11 -21.31 7.56 -17.27
C THR A 11 -20.69 8.57 -16.30
N ALA A 12 -21.48 9.10 -15.37
CA ALA A 12 -20.99 10.00 -14.33
C ALA A 12 -20.08 9.26 -13.34
N VAL A 13 -18.79 9.58 -13.33
CA VAL A 13 -17.82 9.04 -12.36
C VAL A 13 -17.99 9.78 -11.04
N LYS A 14 -18.57 9.10 -10.04
CA LYS A 14 -18.72 9.66 -8.69
C LYS A 14 -17.48 9.36 -7.86
N ILE A 15 -16.68 10.40 -7.61
CA ILE A 15 -15.54 10.32 -6.68
C ILE A 15 -16.04 10.75 -5.30
N SER A 16 -16.03 9.83 -4.34
CA SER A 16 -16.39 10.09 -2.94
C SER A 16 -15.14 10.19 -2.08
N LEU A 17 -15.14 11.15 -1.15
CA LEU A 17 -14.06 11.30 -0.16
C LEU A 17 -13.89 10.03 0.68
N PHE A 18 -14.98 9.33 0.99
CA PHE A 18 -14.94 8.05 1.70
C PHE A 18 -14.18 6.99 0.92
N SER A 19 -14.40 6.88 -0.40
CA SER A 19 -13.69 5.93 -1.26
C SER A 19 -12.19 6.22 -1.30
N ILE A 20 -11.79 7.49 -1.26
CA ILE A 20 -10.37 7.89 -1.25
C ILE A 20 -9.72 7.45 0.06
N ILE A 21 -10.34 7.78 1.20
CA ILE A 21 -9.82 7.43 2.53
C ILE A 21 -9.75 5.92 2.70
N LEU A 22 -10.77 5.20 2.25
CA LEU A 22 -10.80 3.74 2.30
C LEU A 22 -9.68 3.13 1.45
N ALA A 23 -9.54 3.57 0.18
CA ALA A 23 -8.50 3.06 -0.71
C ALA A 23 -7.09 3.33 -0.17
N PHE A 24 -6.84 4.54 0.31
CA PHE A 24 -5.56 4.90 0.93
C PHE A 24 -5.30 4.11 2.20
N GLY A 25 -6.31 3.99 3.08
CA GLY A 25 -6.19 3.26 4.34
C GLY A 25 -5.89 1.78 4.13
N VAL A 26 -6.55 1.13 3.16
CA VAL A 26 -6.28 -0.27 2.81
C VAL A 26 -4.88 -0.42 2.22
N ALA A 27 -4.49 0.45 1.28
CA ALA A 27 -3.15 0.41 0.68
C ALA A 27 -2.03 0.61 1.72
N ALA A 28 -2.17 1.62 2.59
CA ALA A 28 -1.23 1.90 3.67
C ALA A 28 -1.21 0.76 4.70
N GLY A 29 -2.36 0.22 5.09
CA GLY A 29 -2.46 -0.90 6.02
C GLY A 29 -1.78 -2.16 5.51
N ILE A 30 -1.99 -2.52 4.25
CA ILE A 30 -1.30 -3.64 3.60
C ILE A 30 0.21 -3.34 3.51
N GLY A 31 0.61 -2.18 3.01
CA GLY A 31 2.03 -1.82 2.85
C GLY A 31 2.79 -1.85 4.17
N ILE A 32 2.22 -1.27 5.23
CA ILE A 32 2.82 -1.28 6.56
C ILE A 32 2.79 -2.69 7.16
N GLY A 33 1.69 -3.43 7.06
CA GLY A 33 1.60 -4.78 7.62
C GLY A 33 2.65 -5.73 7.02
N PHE A 34 2.70 -5.81 5.69
CA PHE A 34 3.66 -6.65 4.98
C PHE A 34 5.09 -6.14 5.04
N GLY A 35 5.33 -4.85 5.26
CA GLY A 35 6.69 -4.31 5.45
C GLY A 35 7.20 -4.45 6.88
N TYR A 36 6.34 -4.22 7.88
CA TYR A 36 6.71 -4.21 9.29
C TYR A 36 7.03 -5.61 9.81
N TRP A 37 6.22 -6.61 9.47
CA TRP A 37 6.42 -7.97 9.94
C TRP A 37 7.79 -8.59 9.56
N PRO A 38 8.25 -8.54 8.28
CA PRO A 38 9.58 -9.02 7.93
C PRO A 38 10.69 -8.13 8.50
N ALA A 39 10.51 -6.80 8.56
CA ALA A 39 11.50 -5.90 9.15
C ALA A 39 11.72 -6.20 10.64
N GLN A 40 10.64 -6.47 11.37
CA GLN A 40 10.71 -6.86 12.77
C GLN A 40 11.38 -8.23 12.96
N LYS A 41 11.16 -9.17 12.03
CA LYS A 41 11.87 -10.45 12.04
C LYS A 41 13.37 -10.26 11.81
N ALA A 42 13.76 -9.42 10.84
CA ALA A 42 15.16 -9.13 10.55
C ALA A 42 15.87 -8.41 11.71
N ALA A 43 15.20 -7.46 12.36
CA ALA A 43 15.75 -6.72 13.50
C ALA A 43 16.00 -7.59 14.75
N LYS A 44 15.38 -8.77 14.83
CA LYS A 44 15.56 -9.74 15.93
C LYS A 44 16.65 -10.78 15.64
N LEU A 45 17.20 -10.82 14.43
CA LEU A 45 18.30 -11.73 14.11
C LEU A 45 19.59 -11.22 14.73
N ASN A 46 20.48 -12.14 15.15
CA ASN A 46 21.77 -11.74 15.68
C ASN A 46 22.55 -10.97 14.60
N PRO A 47 23.06 -9.77 14.89
CA PRO A 47 23.75 -8.94 13.89
C PRO A 47 25.01 -9.63 13.33
N ILE A 48 25.62 -10.54 14.10
CA ILE A 48 26.74 -11.38 13.65
C ILE A 48 26.30 -12.37 12.56
N GLU A 49 25.10 -12.93 12.65
CA GLU A 49 24.53 -13.76 11.57
C GLU A 49 24.12 -12.89 10.38
N ALA A 50 23.45 -11.76 10.61
CA ALA A 50 22.99 -10.88 9.51
C ALA A 50 24.13 -10.29 8.65
N LEU A 51 25.33 -10.10 9.22
CA LEU A 51 26.55 -9.67 8.50
C LEU A 51 27.39 -10.83 7.95
N ARG A 52 27.11 -12.07 8.37
CA ARG A 52 27.82 -13.28 7.93
C ARG A 52 26.92 -14.22 7.10
N TYR A 53 25.73 -13.76 6.73
CA TYR A 53 24.94 -14.28 5.62
C TYR A 53 25.53 -13.71 4.32
N GLU A 54 26.71 -14.23 3.95
CA GLU A 54 26.87 -14.72 2.58
C GLU A 54 26.12 -16.04 2.45
#